data_AF-A0A969I7C7-F1
#
_entry.id   AF-A0A969I7C7-F1
#
_cell.length_a   1.000
_cell.length_b   1.000
_cell.length_c   1.000
_cell.angle_alpha   90.00
_cell.angle_beta   90.00
_cell.angle_gamma   90.00
#
_symmetry.space_group_name_H-M   'P 1'
#
loop_
_entity.id
_entity.type
_entity.pdbx_description
1 polymer ?
#
loop_
_entity_poly.entity_id
_entity_poly.type
_entity_poly.pdbx_seq_one_letter_code
_entity_poly.pdbx_strand_id
1 'polypeptide(L)' 'MSTGYVTTATKNMTADDIAQYPKAGSLLAFVAPVAGFEQTRAKLG' A
#
# COMPACT_ATOMS: atom_id res chain seq x y z
N MET A 1 -11.34 12.85 9.10
CA MET A 1 -11.00 11.45 8.76
C MET A 1 -9.66 11.46 8.03
N SER A 2 -8.72 10.60 8.39
CA SER A 2 -7.41 10.43 7.72
C SER A 2 -7.40 9.18 6.84
N THR A 3 -6.51 9.14 5.85
CA THR A 3 -6.37 8.02 4.91
C THR A 3 -5.10 7.22 5.19
N GLY A 4 -5.21 5.90 5.30
CA GLY A 4 -4.08 4.98 5.30
C GLY A 4 -3.83 4.46 3.89
N TYR A 5 -2.59 4.59 3.40
CA TYR A 5 -2.17 4.07 2.11
C TYR A 5 -1.39 2.76 2.29
N VAL A 6 -1.73 1.73 1.51
CA VAL A 6 -1.12 0.40 1.58
C VAL A 6 -0.65 -0.02 0.19
N THR A 7 0.65 -0.30 0.05
CA THR A 7 1.22 -0.86 -1.18
C THR A 7 1.03 -2.37 -1.19
N THR A 8 0.80 -2.91 -2.39
CA THR A 8 0.78 -4.35 -2.63
C THR A 8 1.73 -4.69 -3.78
N ALA A 9 2.05 -5.97 -3.97
CA ALA A 9 3.00 -6.40 -4.98
C ALA A 9 2.48 -7.63 -5.73
N THR A 10 2.99 -7.84 -6.93
CA THR A 10 2.72 -9.02 -7.78
C THR A 10 3.92 -9.95 -7.92
N LYS A 11 5.00 -9.70 -7.16
CA LYS A 11 6.23 -10.48 -7.26
C LYS A 11 5.93 -11.96 -6.96
N ASN A 12 6.32 -12.83 -7.89
CA ASN A 12 6.14 -14.29 -7.84
C ASN A 12 4.68 -14.78 -7.94
N MET A 13 3.73 -13.94 -8.35
CA MET A 13 2.37 -14.40 -8.65
C MET A 13 2.31 -15.10 -10.01
N THR A 14 1.55 -16.18 -10.07
CA THR A 14 1.16 -16.82 -11.34
C THR A 14 -0.01 -16.09 -11.98
N ALA A 15 -0.37 -16.47 -13.21
CA ALA A 15 -1.55 -15.91 -13.89
C ALA A 15 -2.85 -16.22 -13.11
N ASP A 16 -2.95 -17.42 -12.53
CA ASP A 16 -4.12 -17.83 -11.74
C ASP A 16 -4.22 -17.01 -10.45
N ASP A 17 -3.10 -16.73 -9.78
CA ASP A 17 -3.06 -15.87 -8.60
C ASP A 17 -3.54 -14.45 -8.95
N ILE A 18 -3.12 -13.91 -10.09
CA ILE A 18 -3.53 -12.56 -10.52
C ILE A 18 -5.03 -12.54 -10.84
N ALA A 19 -5.54 -13.58 -11.49
CA ALA A 19 -6.97 -13.70 -11.77
C ALA A 19 -7.81 -13.78 -10.49
N GLN A 20 -7.30 -14.50 -9.47
CA GLN A 20 -7.95 -14.59 -8.16
C GLN A 20 -7.85 -13.27 -7.37
N TYR A 21 -6.73 -12.55 -7.49
CA TYR A 21 -6.45 -11.32 -6.74
C TYR A 21 -6.21 -10.14 -7.67
N PRO A 22 -7.24 -9.63 -8.37
CA PRO A 22 -7.09 -8.60 -9.39
C PRO A 22 -6.60 -7.24 -8.86
N LYS A 23 -6.61 -7.04 -7.53
CA LYS A 23 -6.10 -5.82 -6.87
C LYS A 23 -4.64 -5.93 -6.43
N ALA A 24 -4.00 -7.10 -6.56
CA ALA A 24 -2.57 -7.24 -6.27
C ALA A 24 -1.74 -6.31 -7.17
N GLY A 25 -0.72 -5.67 -6.60
CA GLY A 25 0.08 -4.64 -7.27
C GLY A 25 -0.52 -3.23 -7.28
N SER A 26 -1.74 -3.05 -6.76
CA SER A 26 -2.36 -1.72 -6.62
C SER A 26 -1.89 -0.99 -5.36
N LEU A 27 -1.99 0.33 -5.39
CA LEU A 27 -1.99 1.18 -4.20
C LEU A 27 -3.42 1.27 -3.65
N LEU A 28 -3.62 0.89 -2.40
CA LEU A 28 -4.93 0.87 -1.75
C LEU A 28 -5.06 2.02 -0.75
N ALA A 29 -6.27 2.56 -0.60
CA ALA A 29 -6.58 3.64 0.32
C ALA A 29 -7.74 3.24 1.24
N PHE A 30 -7.57 3.43 2.55
CA PHE A 30 -8.56 3.08 3.57
C PHE A 30 -8.79 4.24 4.54
N VAL A 31 -9.97 4.27 5.17
CA VAL A 31 -10.21 5.16 6.32
C VAL A 31 -9.34 4.67 7.47
N ALA A 32 -8.42 5.51 7.93
CA ALA A 32 -7.55 5.15 9.03
C ALA A 32 -8.32 5.22 10.37
N PRO A 33 -8.20 4.20 11.24
CA PRO A 33 -8.88 4.19 12.54
C PRO A 33 -8.22 5.13 13.56
N VAL A 34 -6.98 5.56 13.29
CA VAL A 34 -6.16 6.43 14.14
C VAL A 34 -5.41 7.46 13.30
N ALA A 35 -5.00 8.56 13.92
CA ALA A 35 -4.16 9.56 13.27
C ALA A 35 -2.71 9.06 13.15
N GLY A 36 -2.08 9.34 12.00
CA GLY A 36 -0.66 9.08 11.75
C GLY A 36 0.20 10.33 11.96
N PHE A 37 1.43 10.28 11.44
CA PHE A 37 2.36 11.42 11.41
C PHE A 37 2.98 11.56 10.02
N GLU A 38 3.42 12.76 9.68
CA GLU A 38 4.11 13.04 8.42
C GLU A 38 5.50 12.37 8.40
N GLN A 39 5.85 11.70 7.30
CA GLN A 39 7.13 11.02 7.20
C GLN A 39 8.29 12.01 7.27
N THR A 40 9.21 11.80 8.21
CA THR A 40 10.39 12.66 8.38
C THR A 40 11.32 12.58 7.17
N ARG A 41 11.88 13.73 6.77
CA ARG A 41 12.91 13.82 5.73
C ARG A 41 14.25 13.30 6.22
N ALA A 42 15.00 12.63 5.35
CA ALA A 42 16.37 12.23 5.64
C ALA A 42 17.30 13.47 5.72
N LYS A 43 18.23 13.49 6.70
CA LYS A 43 19.29 14.49 6.82
C LYS A 43 20.54 13.98 6.10
N LEU A 44 21.10 14.75 5.17
CA LEU A 44 22.17 14.28 4.26
C LEU A 44 23.61 14.68 4.64
N GLY A 45 23.83 15.25 5.83
CA GLY A 45 25.15 15.76 6.25
C GLY A 45 25.31 17.25 5.98
#